data_AF-A0A7I9V4L2-F1
#
_entry.id   AF-A0A7I9V4L2-F1
#
_cell.length_a   1.000
_cell.length_b   1.000
_cell.length_c   1.000
_cell.angle_alpha   90.00
_cell.angle_beta   90.00
_cell.angle_gamma   90.00
#
_symmetry.space_group_name_H-M   'P 1'
#
loop_
_entity.id
_entity.type
_entity.pdbx_description
1 polymer ?
#
loop_
_entity_poly.entity_id
_entity_poly.type
_entity_poly.pdbx_seq_one_letter_code
_entity_poly.pdbx_strand_id
1 'polypeptide(L)' 'MGVQDKFENKAEELKGRAKEAAGAATGDEDLKNEGQADQASSAVHKGVEKIKDKANEIAEKLLGDDDK' A
#
# COMPACT_ATOMS: atom_id res chain seq x y z
N MET A 1 5.28 -5.07 14.01
CA MET A 1 5.42 -4.68 12.60
C MET A 1 6.89 -4.57 12.26
N GLY A 2 7.37 -5.48 11.41
CA GLY A 2 8.78 -5.79 11.21
C GLY A 2 9.43 -4.97 10.10
N VAL A 3 10.75 -4.96 10.07
CA VAL A 3 11.55 -4.38 8.99
C VAL A 3 11.18 -4.99 7.62
N GLN A 4 10.73 -6.25 7.64
CA GLN A 4 10.28 -7.00 6.47
C GLN A 4 9.08 -6.35 5.78
N ASP A 5 8.03 -5.97 6.54
CA ASP A 5 6.82 -5.32 6.00
C ASP A 5 7.13 -3.99 5.30
N LYS A 6 8.06 -3.21 5.89
CA LYS A 6 8.50 -1.93 5.31
C LYS A 6 9.36 -2.14 4.06
N PHE A 7 10.14 -3.21 4.03
CA PHE A 7 11.00 -3.53 2.89
C PHE A 7 10.18 -4.02 1.71
N GLU A 8 9.19 -4.89 1.96
CA GLU A 8 8.28 -5.43 0.94
C GLU A 8 7.45 -4.31 0.30
N ASN A 9 6.88 -3.42 1.11
CA ASN A 9 6.17 -2.23 0.62
C ASN A 9 7.05 -1.31 -0.25
N LYS A 10 8.34 -1.19 0.08
CA LYS A 10 9.28 -0.39 -0.71
C LYS A 10 9.70 -1.10 -1.99
N ALA A 11 9.82 -2.43 -1.94
CA ALA A 11 10.18 -3.26 -3.08
C ALA A 11 9.06 -3.23 -4.14
N GLU A 12 7.80 -3.30 -3.73
CA GLU A 12 6.66 -3.13 -4.64
C GLU A 12 6.62 -1.74 -5.29
N GLU A 13 6.88 -0.68 -4.52
CA GLU A 13 6.94 0.69 -5.06
C GLU A 13 8.09 0.84 -6.09
N LEU A 14 9.24 0.23 -5.80
CA LEU A 14 10.39 0.22 -6.70
C LEU A 14 10.11 -0.60 -7.96
N LYS A 15 9.42 -1.74 -7.83
CA LYS A 15 9.01 -2.61 -8.93
C LYS A 15 8.02 -1.92 -9.85
N GLY A 16 7.03 -1.21 -9.30
CA GLY A 16 6.07 -0.42 -10.06
C GLY A 16 6.75 0.66 -10.89
N ARG A 17 7.67 1.43 -10.29
CA ARG A 17 8.46 2.44 -11.03
C ARG A 17 9.38 1.82 -12.08
N ALA A 18 9.96 0.67 -11.80
CA ALA A 18 10.78 -0.05 -12.76
C ALA A 18 9.97 -0.50 -13.98
N LYS A 19 8.76 -1.05 -13.78
CA LYS A 19 7.84 -1.39 -14.88
C LYS A 19 7.42 -0.16 -15.67
N GLU A 20 7.11 0.95 -14.99
CA GLU A 20 6.73 2.20 -15.65
C GLU A 20 7.85 2.75 -16.52
N ALA A 21 9.08 2.76 -16.00
CA ALA A 21 10.26 3.20 -16.74
C ALA A 21 10.61 2.25 -17.90
N ALA A 22 10.52 0.93 -17.67
CA ALA A 22 10.74 -0.07 -18.71
C ALA A 22 9.72 0.07 -19.84
N GLY A 23 8.43 0.13 -19.51
CA GLY A 23 7.35 0.32 -20.50
C GLY A 23 7.47 1.64 -21.26
N ALA A 24 7.83 2.73 -20.58
CA ALA A 24 8.10 4.01 -21.25
C ALA A 24 9.30 3.93 -22.21
N ALA A 25 10.35 3.18 -21.85
CA ALA A 25 11.55 3.03 -22.66
C ALA A 25 11.34 2.08 -23.85
N THR A 26 10.55 1.03 -23.70
CA THR A 26 10.27 0.04 -24.75
C THR A 26 9.04 0.38 -25.59
N GLY A 27 8.26 1.39 -25.20
CA GLY A 27 6.98 1.72 -25.82
C GLY A 27 5.87 0.71 -25.49
N ASP A 28 6.03 -0.03 -24.40
CA ASP A 28 5.07 -1.04 -23.94
C ASP A 28 4.08 -0.40 -22.97
N GLU A 29 2.87 -0.15 -23.46
CA GLU A 29 1.81 0.51 -22.69
C GLU A 29 1.29 -0.38 -21.55
N ASP A 30 1.33 -1.70 -21.70
CA ASP A 30 0.90 -2.65 -20.67
C ASP A 30 1.85 -2.58 -19.47
N LEU A 31 3.17 -2.62 -19.70
CA LEU A 31 4.18 -2.47 -18.63
C LEU A 31 4.06 -1.12 -17.92
N LYS A 32 3.80 -0.04 -18.67
CA LYS A 32 3.59 1.28 -18.11
C LYS A 32 2.36 1.32 -17.21
N ASN A 33 1.23 0.80 -17.69
CA ASN A 33 -0.03 0.77 -16.97
C ASN A 33 0.03 -0.13 -15.74
N GLU A 34 0.70 -1.28 -15.81
CA GLU A 34 0.96 -2.14 -14.64
C GLU A 34 1.76 -1.40 -13.57
N GLY A 35 2.82 -0.68 -13.96
CA GLY A 35 3.63 0.09 -13.02
C GLY A 35 2.84 1.20 -12.31
N GLN A 36 1.90 1.84 -12.99
CA GLN A 36 1.00 2.84 -12.41
C GLN A 36 -0.09 2.21 -11.53
N ALA A 37 -0.65 1.07 -11.95
CA ALA A 37 -1.65 0.33 -11.19
C ALA A 37 -1.09 -0.21 -9.86
N ASP A 38 0.14 -0.76 -9.88
CA ASP A 38 0.84 -1.25 -8.69
C ASP A 38 1.06 -0.12 -7.66
N GLN A 39 1.43 1.07 -8.14
CA GLN A 39 1.60 2.27 -7.29
C GLN A 39 0.27 2.75 -6.70
N ALA A 40 -0.79 2.80 -7.51
CA ALA A 40 -2.11 3.22 -7.07
C ALA A 40 -2.70 2.25 -6.04
N SER A 41 -2.61 0.94 -6.30
CA SER A 41 -3.08 -0.11 -5.40
C SER A 41 -2.35 -0.03 -4.04
N SER A 42 -1.03 0.15 -4.06
CA SER A 42 -0.22 0.32 -2.84
C SER A 42 -0.64 1.55 -2.02
N ALA A 43 -0.94 2.67 -2.67
CA ALA A 43 -1.39 3.89 -2.00
C ALA A 43 -2.77 3.71 -1.35
N VAL A 44 -3.69 3.03 -2.06
CA VAL A 44 -5.02 2.69 -1.54
C VAL A 44 -4.91 1.73 -0.36
N HIS A 45 -4.09 0.68 -0.45
CA HIS A 45 -3.90 -0.31 0.62
C HIS A 45 -3.40 0.36 1.90
N LYS A 46 -2.35 1.18 1.80
CA LYS A 46 -1.81 1.96 2.93
C LYS A 46 -2.85 2.94 3.52
N GLY A 47 -3.71 3.52 2.68
CA GLY A 47 -4.78 4.41 3.11
C GLY A 47 -5.87 3.67 3.89
N VAL A 48 -6.32 2.53 3.36
CA VAL A 48 -7.35 1.67 3.96
C VAL A 48 -6.86 1.05 5.26
N GLU A 49 -5.63 0.54 5.32
CA GLU A 49 -5.03 0.00 6.55
C GLU A 49 -4.98 1.07 7.65
N LYS A 50 -4.50 2.28 7.35
CA LYS A 50 -4.49 3.39 8.32
C LYS A 50 -5.87 3.77 8.82
N ILE A 51 -6.89 3.75 7.95
CA ILE A 51 -8.27 4.02 8.34
C ILE A 51 -8.79 2.89 9.24
N LYS A 52 -8.51 1.64 8.89
CA LYS A 52 -8.93 0.46 9.65
C LYS A 52 -8.27 0.41 11.03
N ASP A 53 -6.98 0.73 11.12
CA ASP A 53 -6.26 0.82 12.39
C ASP A 53 -6.84 1.92 13.29
N LYS A 54 -7.10 3.11 12.74
CA LYS A 54 -7.75 4.20 13.51
C LYS A 54 -9.18 3.86 13.94
N ALA A 55 -9.94 3.19 13.07
CA ALA A 55 -11.29 2.76 13.38
C ALA A 55 -11.29 1.70 14.48
N ASN A 56 -10.37 0.73 14.43
CA ASN A 56 -10.19 -0.26 15.48
C ASN A 56 -9.78 0.39 16.82
N GLU A 57 -8.87 1.37 16.82
CA GLU A 57 -8.47 2.07 18.05
C GLU A 57 -9.64 2.85 18.68
N ILE A 58 -10.48 3.50 17.86
CA ILE A 58 -11.68 4.21 18.33
C ILE A 58 -12.74 3.22 18.80
N ALA A 59 -12.94 2.12 18.08
CA ALA A 59 -13.87 1.06 18.47
C ALA A 59 -13.43 0.42 19.79
N GLU A 60 -12.15 0.12 20.00
CA GLU A 60 -11.62 -0.36 21.28
C GLU A 60 -11.84 0.66 22.40
N LYS A 61 -11.62 1.96 22.16
CA LYS A 61 -11.88 3.00 23.17
C LYS A 61 -13.36 3.17 23.52
N LEU A 62 -14.26 2.91 22.57
CA LEU A 62 -15.71 3.06 22.78
C LEU A 62 -16.39 1.78 23.28
N LEU A 63 -15.85 0.61 22.91
CA LEU A 63 -16.39 -0.71 23.28
C LEU A 63 -15.67 -1.33 24.48
N GLY A 64 -14.51 -0.81 24.87
CA GLY A 64 -13.65 -1.35 25.94
C GLY A 64 -13.86 -0.75 27.33
N ASP A 65 -14.88 0.09 27.55
CA ASP A 65 -15.13 0.73 28.86
C ASP A 65 -16.11 -0.04 29.78
N ASP A 66 -16.46 -1.29 29.48
CA ASP A 66 -17.47 -2.07 30.25
C ASP A 66 -16.91 -3.32 30.98
N ASP A 67 -15.60 -3.40 31.25
CA ASP A 67 -15.01 -4.50 32.05
C ASP A 67 -13.89 -3.99 33.00
N LYS A 68 -14.30 -3.26 34.05
CA LYS A 68 -13.53 -3.09 35.30
C LYS A 68 -14.45 -3.11 36.50
#